data_AF-A0AB39MCT9-F1
#
_entry.id   AF-A0AB39MCT9-F1
#
_cell.length_a   1.000
_cell.length_b   1.000
_cell.length_c   1.000
_cell.angle_alpha   90.00
_cell.angle_beta   90.00
_cell.angle_gamma   90.00
#
_symmetry.space_group_name_H-M   'P 1'
#
loop_
_entity.id
_entity.type
_entity.pdbx_description
1 polymer ?
#
loop_
_entity_poly.entity_id
_entity_poly.type
_entity_poly.pdbx_seq_one_letter_code
_entity_poly.pdbx_strand_id
1 'polypeptide(L)'
;MREVARAMWKPRPSLAESAESWLLAGAPHHTVLSSAVDTETLTDYAAMTGVELLTIDETTSTGQFTKEIRWNAAYHRLAQAL
;
A
#
# COMPACT_ATOMS: atom_id res chain seq x y z
N MET A 1 -17.33 -27.21 -9.02
CA MET A 1 -16.80 -25.84 -9.26
C MET A 1 -18.02 -24.95 -9.49
N ARG A 2 -18.21 -23.89 -8.69
CA ARG A 2 -19.30 -22.93 -8.90
C ARG A 2 -18.74 -21.72 -9.64
N GLU A 3 -19.53 -21.14 -10.54
CA GLU A 3 -19.13 -19.95 -11.31
C GLU A 3 -19.08 -18.72 -10.41
N VAL A 4 -17.99 -17.94 -10.53
CA VAL A 4 -17.78 -16.69 -9.78
C VAL A 4 -17.25 -15.60 -10.71
N ALA A 5 -17.69 -14.36 -10.49
CA ALA A 5 -17.13 -13.20 -11.18
C ALA A 5 -15.66 -12.99 -10.80
N ARG A 6 -14.87 -12.40 -11.70
CA ARG A 6 -13.42 -12.16 -11.51
C ARG A 6 -13.00 -10.81 -12.07
N ALA A 7 -12.04 -10.18 -11.42
CA ALA A 7 -11.34 -8.99 -11.91
C ALA A 7 -9.90 -9.38 -12.27
N MET A 8 -9.37 -8.78 -13.34
CA MET A 8 -7.99 -8.95 -13.79
C MET A 8 -7.36 -7.58 -13.96
N TRP A 9 -6.13 -7.40 -13.48
CA TRP A 9 -5.37 -6.17 -13.63
C TRP A 9 -3.88 -6.47 -13.71
N LYS A 10 -3.11 -5.50 -14.21
CA LYS A 10 -1.64 -5.51 -14.17
C LYS A 10 -1.19 -4.54 -13.08
N PRO A 11 -0.64 -5.01 -11.96
CA PRO A 11 -0.14 -4.10 -10.93
C PRO A 11 1.10 -3.36 -11.42
N ARG A 12 1.24 -2.11 -10.98
CA ARG A 12 2.44 -1.28 -11.18
C ARG A 12 3.39 -1.47 -10.00
N PRO A 13 4.71 -1.37 -10.19
CA PRO A 13 5.40 -1.17 -11.48
C PRO A 13 5.47 -2.48 -12.30
N SER A 14 5.53 -3.62 -11.61
CA SER A 14 5.47 -4.97 -12.17
C SER A 14 4.83 -5.93 -11.17
N LEU A 15 4.41 -7.12 -11.62
CA LEU A 15 3.89 -8.14 -10.70
C LEU A 15 4.92 -8.54 -9.63
N ALA A 16 6.20 -8.65 -10.00
CA ALA A 16 7.25 -9.03 -9.06
C ALA A 16 7.48 -7.97 -7.97
N GLU A 17 7.74 -6.71 -8.37
CA GLU A 17 8.04 -5.65 -7.41
C GLU A 17 6.82 -5.25 -6.56
N SER A 18 5.61 -5.22 -7.14
CA SER A 18 4.41 -4.91 -6.38
C SER A 18 4.08 -5.99 -5.36
N ALA A 19 4.18 -7.28 -5.73
CA ALA A 19 3.93 -8.38 -4.81
C ALA A 19 4.99 -8.44 -3.71
N GLU A 20 6.26 -8.23 -4.03
CA GLU A 20 7.33 -8.18 -3.02
C GLU A 20 7.12 -7.03 -2.04
N SER A 21 6.84 -5.82 -2.53
CA SER A 21 6.56 -4.65 -1.70
C SER A 21 5.32 -4.86 -0.82
N TRP A 22 4.26 -5.47 -1.36
CA TRP A 22 3.05 -5.82 -0.61
C TRP A 22 3.33 -6.80 0.55
N LEU A 23 4.14 -7.82 0.28
CA LEU A 23 4.55 -8.81 1.30
C LEU A 23 5.47 -8.17 2.36
N LEU A 24 6.39 -7.30 1.98
CA LEU A 24 7.27 -6.58 2.91
C LEU A 24 6.50 -5.65 3.84
N ALA A 25 5.44 -5.00 3.35
CA ALA A 25 4.53 -4.21 4.17
C ALA A 25 3.64 -5.06 5.11
N GLY A 26 3.65 -6.40 4.97
CA GLY A 26 2.78 -7.29 5.73
C GLY A 26 1.30 -7.17 5.37
N ALA A 27 0.99 -6.75 4.13
CA ALA A 27 -0.37 -6.44 3.72
C ALA A 27 -1.24 -7.70 3.48
N PRO A 28 -2.56 -7.65 3.73
CA PRO A 28 -3.45 -8.81 3.67
C PRO A 28 -3.75 -9.26 2.23
N HIS A 29 -4.28 -10.48 2.09
CA HIS A 29 -4.73 -11.04 0.79
C HIS A 29 -6.12 -10.54 0.38
N HIS A 30 -6.97 -10.15 1.34
CA HIS A 30 -8.24 -9.50 1.06
C HIS A 30 -8.01 -8.00 0.85
N THR A 31 -8.53 -7.48 -0.26
CA THR A 31 -8.39 -6.07 -0.65
C THR A 31 -9.74 -5.50 -1.08
N VAL A 32 -9.79 -4.17 -1.20
CA VAL A 32 -10.89 -3.46 -1.84
C VAL A 32 -10.39 -2.96 -3.20
N LEU A 33 -11.08 -3.33 -4.27
CA LEU A 33 -10.82 -2.81 -5.61
C LEU A 33 -11.78 -1.64 -5.89
N SER A 34 -11.23 -0.48 -6.28
CA SER A 34 -12.01 0.71 -6.61
C SER A 34 -11.55 1.33 -7.92
N SER A 35 -12.50 1.82 -8.71
CA SER A 35 -12.28 2.70 -9.87
C SER A 35 -12.76 4.13 -9.64
N ALA A 36 -13.28 4.43 -8.44
CA ALA A 36 -13.88 5.72 -8.09
C ALA A 36 -13.05 6.51 -7.06
N VAL A 37 -12.10 5.85 -6.39
CA VAL A 37 -11.24 6.44 -5.35
C VAL A 37 -9.82 6.51 -5.88
N ASP A 38 -9.20 7.69 -5.82
CA ASP A 38 -7.82 7.92 -6.22
C ASP A 38 -6.86 7.91 -5.01
N THR A 39 -5.56 7.93 -5.31
CA THR A 39 -4.50 7.91 -4.29
C THR A 39 -4.46 9.19 -3.46
N GLU A 40 -4.83 10.33 -4.03
CA GLU A 40 -4.90 11.62 -3.32
C GLU A 40 -5.94 11.54 -2.19
N THR A 41 -7.14 11.02 -2.49
CA THR A 41 -8.19 10.78 -1.48
C THR A 41 -7.71 9.89 -0.33
N LEU A 42 -6.96 8.82 -0.63
CA LEU A 42 -6.41 7.93 0.40
C LEU A 42 -5.29 8.60 1.22
N THR A 43 -4.51 9.49 0.60
CA THR A 43 -3.47 10.29 1.26
C THR A 43 -4.08 11.25 2.27
N ASP A 44 -5.11 11.98 1.86
CA ASP A 44 -5.85 12.89 2.75
C ASP A 44 -6.50 12.13 3.91
N TYR A 45 -7.13 10.98 3.63
CA TYR A 45 -7.73 10.15 4.67
C TYR A 45 -6.70 9.65 5.70
N ALA A 46 -5.54 9.18 5.25
CA ALA A 46 -4.46 8.74 6.13
C ALA A 46 -3.95 9.89 7.01
N ALA A 47 -3.77 11.08 6.43
CA ALA A 47 -3.36 12.28 7.16
C ALA A 47 -4.40 12.71 8.21
N MET A 48 -5.69 12.72 7.85
CA MET A 48 -6.80 13.08 8.75
C MET A 48 -6.92 12.11 9.93
N THR A 49 -6.63 10.83 9.71
CA THR A 49 -6.77 9.77 10.72
C THR A 49 -5.48 9.48 11.49
N GLY A 50 -4.35 10.03 11.04
CA GLY A 50 -3.02 9.75 11.61
C GLY A 50 -2.51 8.32 11.36
N VAL A 51 -3.10 7.62 10.38
CA VAL A 51 -2.72 6.24 10.02
C VAL A 51 -1.57 6.29 9.00
N GLU A 52 -0.65 5.33 9.09
CA GLU A 52 0.41 5.16 8.10
C GLU A 52 -0.17 4.84 6.71
N LEU A 53 0.35 5.51 5.68
CA LEU A 53 0.10 5.17 4.29
C LEU A 53 1.41 4.81 3.58
N LEU A 54 1.39 3.67 2.89
CA LEU A 54 2.43 3.23 1.98
C LEU A 54 1.82 3.06 0.59
N THR A 55 2.44 3.67 -0.42
CA THR A 55 1.94 3.64 -1.80
C THR A 55 2.83 2.77 -2.67
N ILE A 56 2.21 1.87 -3.45
CA ILE A 56 2.89 1.09 -4.49
C ILE A 56 2.35 1.54 -5.85
N ASP A 57 3.22 2.13 -6.66
CA ASP A 57 2.91 2.72 -7.96
C ASP A 57 4.04 2.49 -8.99
N GLU A 58 3.97 3.16 -10.15
CA GLU A 58 4.97 3.06 -11.22
C GLU A 58 6.40 3.48 -10.84
N THR A 59 6.58 4.29 -9.80
CA THR A 59 7.89 4.80 -9.35
C THR A 59 8.48 3.97 -8.20
N THR A 60 7.70 3.03 -7.67
CA THR A 60 8.12 2.20 -6.55
C THR A 60 9.30 1.31 -6.93
N SER A 61 10.30 1.24 -6.05
CA SER A 61 11.29 0.16 -6.06
C SER A 61 11.32 -0.47 -4.67
N THR A 62 11.43 -1.81 -4.61
CA THR A 62 11.43 -2.56 -3.34
C THR A 62 12.45 -2.00 -2.34
N GLY A 63 13.64 -1.60 -2.83
CA GLY A 63 14.72 -1.08 -2.00
C GLY A 63 14.40 0.27 -1.35
N GLN A 64 13.71 1.16 -2.06
CA GLN A 64 13.27 2.45 -1.48
C GLN A 64 12.07 2.24 -0.56
N PHE A 65 11.10 1.44 -0.98
CA PHE A 65 9.90 1.11 -0.21
C PHE A 65 10.25 0.49 1.17
N THR A 66 11.26 -0.39 1.21
CA THR A 66 11.77 -0.96 2.47
C THR A 66 12.32 0.10 3.44
N LYS A 67 12.94 1.16 2.91
CA LYS A 67 13.44 2.26 3.75
C LYS A 67 12.29 3.09 4.29
N GLU A 68 11.28 3.37 3.45
CA GLU A 68 10.07 4.10 3.85
C GLU A 68 9.34 3.40 5.00
N ILE A 69 9.12 2.08 4.92
CA ILE A 69 8.55 1.29 6.04
C ILE A 69 9.33 1.54 7.34
N ARG A 70 10.67 1.54 7.30
CA ARG A 70 11.50 1.71 8.50
C ARG A 70 11.43 3.13 9.06
N TRP A 71 11.43 4.13 8.18
CA TRP A 71 11.32 5.54 8.57
C TRP A 71 9.95 5.84 9.16
N ASN A 72 8.88 5.38 8.51
CA ASN A 72 7.52 5.53 8.99
C ASN A 72 7.30 4.81 10.32
N ALA A 73 7.80 3.58 10.47
CA ALA A 73 7.71 2.85 11.74
C ALA A 73 8.37 3.62 12.90
N ALA A 74 9.49 4.31 12.65
CA ALA A 74 10.10 5.17 13.66
C ALA A 74 9.24 6.42 13.93
N TYR A 75 8.77 7.10 12.88
CA TYR A 75 7.90 8.26 12.99
C TYR A 75 6.61 7.97 13.77
N HIS A 76 5.85 6.95 13.39
CA HIS A 76 4.58 6.63 14.04
C HIS A 76 4.76 6.17 15.49
N ARG A 77 5.87 5.50 15.83
CA ARG A 77 6.20 5.19 17.23
C ARG A 77 6.51 6.44 18.06
N LEU A 78 7.24 7.39 17.48
CA LEU A 78 7.55 8.66 18.15
C LEU A 78 6.29 9.52 18.30
N ALA A 79 5.48 9.63 17.26
CA ALA A 79 4.23 10.39 17.26
C ALA A 79 3.19 9.85 18.24
N GLN A 80 3.15 8.53 18.48
CA GLN A 80 2.28 7.91 19.50
C GLN A 80 2.76 8.13 20.94
N ALA A 81 4.04 8.45 21.14
CA ALA A 81 4.62 8.67 22.46
C ALA A 81 4.52 10.14 22.94
N LEU A 82 4.11 11.04 22.06
CA LEU A 82 3.85 12.46 22.31
C LEU A 82 2.36 12.70 22.53
#